data_AF-A0A936GEG9-F1
#
_entry.id   AF-A0A936GEG9-F1
#
_cell.length_a   1.000
_cell.length_b   1.000
_cell.length_c   1.000
_cell.angle_alpha   90.00
_cell.angle_beta   90.00
_cell.angle_gamma   90.00
#
_symmetry.space_group_name_H-M   'P 1'
#
loop_
_entity.id
_entity.type
_entity.pdbx_description
1 polymer ?
#
loop_
_entity_poly.entity_id
_entity_poly.type
_entity_poly.pdbx_seq_one_letter_code
_entity_poly.pdbx_strand_id
1 'polypeptide(L)'
;MRYILTIVLIFTFRLFNYGQSTERFDIQEILISDTSKMINFDDFIRIDTAFYQDERYYVRRTCSGEWGGSIWFRNKSTGIEYSCSATCPVIINKIGDKYVLTNSLAHMCGFAEVIEIDIPDSMDIFSLPPPRAAKRKIEHRYVGDNESKSKKGTTLLVDTICAMIPISFPYNGQLYHVVSDSKTLYLSLIKENKLITIDTIYNGLDNFYKRGDKIIYSYSTSGFKTKNDHYIVLFENSGLVGYLDIYGNKIKMIRYQ
;
A
#
# COMPACT_ATOMS: atom_id res chain seq x y z
N MET A 1 -68.60 -20.81 25.76
CA MET A 1 -67.48 -20.08 26.41
C MET A 1 -66.21 -20.35 25.63
N ARG A 2 -65.38 -19.32 25.45
CA ARG A 2 -64.39 -19.12 24.39
C ARG A 2 -63.27 -20.16 24.35
N TYR A 3 -62.97 -20.69 23.17
CA TYR A 3 -61.72 -21.37 22.86
C TYR A 3 -60.65 -20.30 22.58
N ILE A 4 -59.58 -20.28 23.37
CA ILE A 4 -58.41 -19.43 23.13
C ILE A 4 -57.40 -20.27 22.35
N LEU A 5 -57.23 -19.93 21.07
CA LEU A 5 -56.23 -20.51 20.19
C LEU A 5 -54.92 -19.71 20.39
N THR A 6 -53.97 -20.27 21.14
CA THR A 6 -52.65 -19.66 21.31
C THR A 6 -51.75 -20.04 20.15
N ILE A 7 -51.53 -19.11 19.21
CA ILE A 7 -50.55 -19.26 18.12
C ILE A 7 -49.17 -18.93 18.70
N VAL A 8 -48.31 -19.93 18.86
CA VAL A 8 -46.90 -19.76 19.20
C VAL A 8 -46.13 -19.48 17.91
N LEU A 9 -45.77 -18.21 17.70
CA LEU A 9 -44.97 -17.77 16.57
C LEU A 9 -43.48 -17.99 16.91
N ILE A 10 -42.93 -19.13 16.49
CA ILE A 10 -41.50 -19.44 16.64
C ILE A 10 -40.74 -18.60 15.61
N PHE A 11 -40.23 -17.45 16.04
CA PHE A 11 -39.20 -16.71 15.30
C PHE A 11 -37.90 -17.51 15.36
N THR A 12 -37.65 -18.34 14.34
CA THR A 12 -36.31 -18.90 14.13
C THR A 12 -35.40 -17.76 13.69
N PHE A 13 -34.66 -17.18 14.62
CA PHE A 13 -33.47 -16.39 14.31
C PHE A 13 -32.56 -17.28 13.48
N ARG A 14 -32.46 -17.01 12.17
CA ARG A 14 -31.37 -17.55 11.36
C ARG A 14 -30.11 -16.87 11.86
N LEU A 15 -29.42 -17.53 12.78
CA LEU A 15 -28.01 -17.30 13.01
C LEU A 15 -27.33 -17.60 11.66
N PHE A 16 -27.05 -16.54 10.89
CA PHE A 16 -26.06 -16.63 9.85
C PHE A 16 -24.74 -16.91 10.58
N ASN A 17 -24.42 -18.20 10.68
CA ASN A 17 -23.04 -18.61 10.81
C ASN A 17 -22.32 -18.04 9.59
N TYR A 18 -21.73 -16.85 9.73
CA TYR A 18 -20.54 -16.50 8.99
C TYR A 18 -19.45 -17.46 9.48
N GLY A 19 -19.55 -18.72 9.03
CA GLY A 19 -18.38 -19.59 9.02
C GLY A 19 -17.32 -18.80 8.28
N GLN A 20 -16.20 -18.53 8.94
CA GLN A 20 -15.02 -17.97 8.30
C GLN A 20 -14.62 -18.97 7.22
N SER A 21 -15.13 -18.79 6.00
CA SER A 21 -14.40 -19.25 4.83
C SER A 21 -13.10 -18.45 4.89
N THR A 22 -12.01 -19.10 5.28
CA THR A 22 -10.68 -18.58 4.96
C THR A 22 -10.67 -18.41 3.45
N GLU A 23 -10.79 -17.18 2.96
CA GLU A 23 -10.76 -16.90 1.53
C GLU A 23 -9.44 -17.45 1.01
N ARG A 24 -9.52 -18.47 0.14
CA ARG A 24 -8.34 -19.16 -0.35
C ARG A 24 -7.78 -18.37 -1.53
N PHE A 25 -6.55 -17.91 -1.36
CA PHE A 25 -5.76 -17.33 -2.43
C PHE A 25 -5.13 -18.45 -3.27
N ASP A 26 -5.11 -18.25 -4.59
CA ASP A 26 -4.40 -19.09 -5.55
C ASP A 26 -3.02 -18.46 -5.79
N ILE A 27 -2.04 -18.95 -5.04
CA ILE A 27 -0.66 -18.44 -5.05
C ILE A 27 0.18 -19.39 -5.90
N GLN A 28 0.82 -18.84 -6.94
CA GLN A 28 1.63 -19.60 -7.88
C GLN A 28 2.97 -18.93 -8.12
N GLU A 29 4.01 -19.76 -8.24
CA GLU A 29 5.31 -19.33 -8.72
C GLU A 29 5.49 -19.75 -10.17
N ILE A 30 5.95 -18.83 -11.02
CA ILE A 30 6.19 -19.06 -12.44
C ILE A 30 7.64 -18.70 -12.75
N LEU A 31 8.40 -19.65 -13.26
CA LEU A 31 9.77 -19.45 -13.71
C LEU A 31 9.82 -19.30 -15.24
N ILE A 32 10.45 -18.24 -15.72
CA ILE A 32 10.66 -17.96 -17.14
C ILE A 32 12.16 -17.98 -17.43
N SER A 33 12.62 -18.98 -18.18
CA SER A 33 14.04 -19.13 -18.55
C SER A 33 14.48 -18.24 -19.72
N ASP A 34 13.53 -17.63 -20.42
CA ASP A 34 13.80 -16.77 -21.57
C ASP A 34 13.81 -15.31 -21.13
N THR A 35 14.98 -14.81 -20.78
CA THR A 35 15.20 -13.44 -20.30
C THR A 35 14.90 -12.38 -21.36
N SER A 36 14.76 -12.73 -22.64
CA SER A 36 14.29 -11.79 -23.68
C SER A 36 12.82 -11.38 -23.48
N LYS A 37 12.06 -12.13 -22.68
CA LYS A 37 10.67 -11.84 -22.29
C LYS A 37 10.55 -11.07 -20.98
N MET A 38 11.64 -10.49 -20.50
CA MET A 38 11.65 -9.70 -19.27
C MET A 38 10.78 -8.46 -19.42
N ILE A 39 9.86 -8.29 -18.48
CA ILE A 39 8.91 -7.19 -18.45
C ILE A 39 9.47 -6.05 -17.58
N ASN A 40 9.30 -4.82 -18.02
CA ASN A 40 9.65 -3.58 -17.34
C ASN A 40 8.39 -2.82 -16.87
N PHE A 41 8.57 -1.78 -16.06
CA PHE A 41 7.46 -0.91 -15.61
C PHE A 41 6.63 -0.36 -16.79
N ASP A 42 7.30 0.01 -17.89
CA ASP A 42 6.68 0.66 -19.05
C ASP A 42 5.82 -0.29 -19.90
N ASP A 43 5.96 -1.61 -19.71
CA ASP A 43 5.13 -2.61 -20.37
C ASP A 43 3.71 -2.67 -19.75
N PHE A 44 3.52 -2.08 -18.57
CA PHE A 44 2.23 -2.01 -17.91
C PHE A 44 1.57 -0.64 -18.07
N ILE A 45 0.31 -0.64 -18.51
CA ILE A 45 -0.49 0.58 -18.56
C ILE A 45 -1.05 0.87 -17.17
N ARG A 46 -0.44 1.83 -16.47
CA ARG A 46 -0.90 2.33 -15.16
C ARG A 46 -2.28 2.98 -15.29
N ILE A 47 -3.11 2.79 -14.27
CA ILE A 47 -4.44 3.43 -14.22
C ILE A 47 -4.32 4.95 -14.12
N ASP A 48 -3.36 5.41 -13.33
CA ASP A 48 -3.16 6.83 -13.04
C ASP A 48 -1.81 7.33 -13.52
N THR A 49 -1.82 8.53 -14.10
CA THR A 49 -0.62 9.33 -14.36
C THR A 49 -0.14 10.04 -13.10
N ALA A 50 -1.03 10.21 -12.12
CA ALA A 50 -0.76 10.70 -10.78
C ALA A 50 -0.26 9.57 -9.86
N PHE A 51 0.04 9.89 -8.60
CA PHE A 51 0.23 8.83 -7.60
C PHE A 51 -1.07 8.06 -7.35
N TYR A 52 -2.18 8.80 -7.28
CA TYR A 52 -3.55 8.29 -7.22
C TYR A 52 -4.49 9.39 -7.71
N GLN A 53 -5.64 9.03 -8.28
CA GLN A 53 -6.74 9.97 -8.51
C GLN A 53 -8.09 9.27 -8.49
N ASP A 54 -9.12 10.01 -8.11
CA ASP A 54 -10.52 9.61 -8.28
C ASP A 54 -11.35 10.80 -8.77
N GLU A 55 -12.68 10.71 -8.70
CA GLU A 55 -13.57 11.79 -9.14
C GLU A 55 -13.36 13.11 -8.36
N ARG A 56 -12.93 13.05 -7.10
CA ARG A 56 -12.85 14.21 -6.20
C ARG A 56 -11.43 14.74 -6.04
N TYR A 57 -10.43 13.86 -6.07
CA TYR A 57 -9.06 14.23 -5.72
C TYR A 57 -8.05 13.86 -6.80
N TYR A 58 -7.06 14.73 -6.93
CA TYR A 58 -5.78 14.43 -7.56
C TYR A 58 -4.73 14.34 -6.48
N VAL A 59 -3.95 13.25 -6.43
CA VAL A 59 -3.02 12.99 -5.34
C VAL A 59 -1.58 12.92 -5.82
N ARG A 60 -0.72 13.66 -5.12
CA ARG A 60 0.74 13.64 -5.31
C ARG A 60 1.44 13.27 -4.00
N ARG A 61 2.69 12.81 -4.09
CA ARG A 61 3.48 12.39 -2.95
C ARG A 61 4.94 12.83 -3.05
N THR A 62 5.64 12.76 -1.92
CA THR A 62 7.10 12.76 -1.84
C THR A 62 7.55 11.62 -0.94
N CYS A 63 8.79 11.19 -1.12
CA CYS A 63 9.50 10.25 -0.25
C CYS A 63 10.93 10.76 -0.18
N SER A 64 11.29 11.27 0.99
CA SER A 64 12.62 11.79 1.30
C SER A 64 13.41 10.78 2.14
N GLY A 65 13.02 9.49 2.09
CA GLY A 65 13.61 8.43 2.88
C GLY A 65 13.32 8.63 4.37
N GLU A 66 14.35 8.48 5.20
CA GLU A 66 14.26 8.71 6.66
C GLU A 66 13.93 10.15 7.03
N TRP A 67 14.12 11.10 6.11
CA TRP A 67 13.87 12.52 6.35
C TRP A 67 12.39 12.89 6.24
N GLY A 68 11.57 11.91 5.87
CA GLY A 68 10.13 12.00 5.84
C GLY A 68 9.57 11.84 4.43
N GLY A 69 8.33 12.27 4.30
CA GLY A 69 7.58 12.25 3.06
C GLY A 69 6.22 12.86 3.34
N SER A 70 5.45 13.05 2.30
CA SER A 70 4.12 13.63 2.43
C SER A 70 3.22 13.18 1.31
N ILE A 71 1.93 13.29 1.60
CA ILE A 71 0.89 13.14 0.60
C ILE A 71 0.03 14.39 0.56
N TRP A 72 -0.40 14.76 -0.64
CA TRP A 72 -1.26 15.91 -0.87
C TRP A 72 -2.45 15.50 -1.71
N PHE A 73 -3.64 15.70 -1.17
CA PHE A 73 -4.90 15.54 -1.84
C PHE A 73 -5.37 16.91 -2.33
N ARG A 74 -5.28 17.15 -3.63
CA ARG A 74 -5.89 18.33 -4.26
C ARG A 74 -7.35 18.04 -4.54
N ASN A 75 -8.25 18.76 -3.88
CA ASN A 75 -9.67 18.73 -4.21
C ASN A 75 -9.87 19.36 -5.60
N LYS A 76 -10.41 18.59 -6.55
CA LYS A 76 -10.57 19.00 -7.96
C LYS A 76 -11.59 20.13 -8.14
N SER A 77 -12.55 20.27 -7.23
CA SER A 77 -13.59 21.30 -7.29
C SER A 77 -13.11 22.64 -6.74
N THR A 78 -12.32 22.64 -5.66
CA THR A 78 -11.87 23.87 -4.98
C THR A 78 -10.43 24.26 -5.30
N GLY A 79 -9.62 23.32 -5.79
CA GLY A 79 -8.18 23.51 -6.01
C GLY A 79 -7.33 23.48 -4.73
N ILE A 80 -7.94 23.36 -3.56
CA ILE A 80 -7.24 23.33 -2.26
C ILE A 80 -6.49 22.01 -2.12
N GLU A 81 -5.23 22.08 -1.70
CA GLU A 81 -4.42 20.91 -1.35
C GLU A 81 -4.44 20.70 0.15
N TYR A 82 -4.81 19.50 0.57
CA TYR A 82 -4.77 19.06 1.96
C TYR A 82 -3.66 18.01 2.12
N SER A 83 -2.95 18.04 3.23
CA SER A 83 -1.72 17.25 3.36
C SER A 83 -1.51 16.66 4.75
N CYS A 84 -0.89 15.49 4.77
CA CYS A 84 -0.39 14.85 5.98
C CYS A 84 1.00 14.25 5.75
N SER A 85 1.70 13.99 6.84
CA SER A 85 2.98 13.27 6.83
C SER A 85 2.79 11.85 6.31
N ALA A 86 3.72 11.40 5.47
CA ALA A 86 3.69 10.04 4.95
C ALA A 86 5.09 9.65 4.46
N THR A 87 5.86 8.91 5.27
CA THR A 87 7.33 8.77 5.11
C THR A 87 7.77 8.34 3.71
N CYS A 88 7.21 7.27 3.16
CA CYS A 88 7.44 6.86 1.77
C CYS A 88 6.18 6.17 1.23
N PRO A 89 5.24 6.94 0.67
CA PRO A 89 3.95 6.41 0.23
C PRO A 89 4.15 5.51 -0.97
N VAL A 90 3.63 4.28 -0.94
CA VAL A 90 3.77 3.30 -2.03
C VAL A 90 2.48 3.06 -2.79
N ILE A 91 1.32 3.04 -2.11
CA ILE A 91 0.02 2.89 -2.77
C ILE A 91 -1.10 3.49 -1.92
N ILE A 92 -2.14 4.00 -2.58
CA ILE A 92 -3.44 4.33 -1.97
C ILE A 92 -4.48 3.36 -2.50
N ASN A 93 -5.28 2.81 -1.60
CA ASN A 93 -6.49 2.09 -1.94
C ASN A 93 -7.70 2.81 -1.37
N LYS A 94 -8.78 2.90 -2.14
CA LYS A 94 -10.06 3.43 -1.67
C LYS A 94 -10.97 2.26 -1.30
N ILE A 95 -11.42 2.23 -0.04
CA ILE A 95 -12.31 1.20 0.50
C ILE A 95 -13.57 1.90 1.02
N GLY A 96 -14.68 1.74 0.30
CA GLY A 96 -15.85 2.59 0.52
C GLY A 96 -15.51 4.06 0.26
N ASP A 97 -15.76 4.92 1.24
CA ASP A 97 -15.47 6.36 1.14
C ASP A 97 -14.08 6.74 1.69
N LYS A 98 -13.35 5.77 2.26
CA LYS A 98 -12.08 6.03 2.93
C LYS A 98 -10.88 5.72 2.04
N TYR A 99 -9.79 6.43 2.26
CA TYR A 99 -8.51 6.18 1.62
C TYR A 99 -7.57 5.51 2.62
N VAL A 100 -6.99 4.38 2.24
CA VAL A 100 -5.97 3.70 3.02
C VAL A 100 -4.64 3.87 2.31
N LEU A 101 -3.72 4.59 2.96
CA LEU A 101 -2.39 4.84 2.46
C LEU A 101 -1.42 3.85 3.10
N THR A 102 -0.66 3.17 2.26
CA THR A 102 0.48 2.35 2.68
C THR A 102 1.77 3.13 2.48
N ASN A 103 2.54 3.29 3.55
CA ASN A 103 3.90 3.79 3.57
C ASN A 103 4.86 2.61 3.75
N SER A 104 5.94 2.56 2.99
CA SER A 104 6.98 1.54 3.13
C SER A 104 8.34 2.14 2.80
N LEU A 105 9.30 1.97 3.70
CA LEU A 105 10.65 2.48 3.58
C LEU A 105 11.65 1.34 3.78
N ALA A 106 12.51 1.12 2.80
CA ALA A 106 13.63 0.20 2.91
C ALA A 106 14.84 0.88 3.53
N HIS A 107 14.79 1.10 4.84
CA HIS A 107 15.91 1.60 5.62
C HIS A 107 16.16 0.69 6.83
N MET A 108 17.44 0.40 7.14
CA MET A 108 17.82 -0.60 8.14
C MET A 108 17.03 -1.91 7.93
N CYS A 109 16.39 -2.47 8.95
CA CYS A 109 15.62 -3.71 8.77
C CYS A 109 14.31 -3.52 7.98
N GLY A 110 13.95 -2.30 7.57
CA GLY A 110 12.69 -1.97 6.91
C GLY A 110 11.69 -1.31 7.86
N PHE A 111 10.77 -0.55 7.28
CA PHE A 111 9.69 0.14 7.98
C PHE A 111 8.43 0.11 7.11
N ALA A 112 7.28 -0.07 7.76
CA ALA A 112 5.99 0.14 7.12
C ALA A 112 4.99 0.79 8.08
N GLU A 113 4.17 1.66 7.53
CA GLU A 113 3.07 2.30 8.24
C GLU A 113 1.84 2.28 7.33
N VAL A 114 0.68 1.99 7.88
CA VAL A 114 -0.60 2.07 7.16
C VAL A 114 -1.48 3.05 7.90
N ILE A 115 -1.95 4.07 7.19
CA ILE A 115 -2.84 5.09 7.73
C ILE A 115 -4.15 5.12 6.93
N GLU A 116 -5.24 5.37 7.64
CA GLU A 116 -6.56 5.64 7.07
C GLU A 116 -6.80 7.16 7.03
N ILE A 117 -7.39 7.63 5.95
CA ILE A 117 -7.82 9.01 5.73
C ILE A 117 -9.31 8.94 5.38
N ASP A 118 -10.16 9.42 6.28
CA ASP A 118 -11.63 9.38 6.09
C ASP A 118 -12.07 10.45 5.08
N ILE A 119 -11.82 11.73 5.41
CA ILE A 119 -12.13 12.87 4.53
C ILE A 119 -10.84 13.69 4.35
N PRO A 120 -10.24 13.72 3.15
CA PRO A 120 -9.01 14.48 2.92
C PRO A 120 -9.11 15.96 3.30
N ASP A 121 -10.28 16.57 3.12
CA ASP A 121 -10.55 17.99 3.47
C ASP A 121 -10.46 18.27 4.99
N SER A 122 -10.42 17.23 5.84
CA SER A 122 -10.21 17.37 7.28
C SER A 122 -8.73 17.49 7.69
N MET A 123 -7.81 17.18 6.78
CA MET A 123 -6.36 17.34 7.00
C MET A 123 -5.97 18.83 6.94
N ASP A 124 -4.71 19.13 7.22
CA ASP A 124 -4.23 20.52 7.14
C ASP A 124 -4.07 20.97 5.69
N ILE A 125 -4.53 22.20 5.42
CA ILE A 125 -4.32 22.86 4.13
C ILE A 125 -2.81 23.06 3.95
N PHE A 126 -2.30 22.59 2.82
CA PHE A 126 -0.91 22.78 2.47
C PHE A 126 -0.63 24.25 2.16
N SER A 127 0.36 24.79 2.86
CA SER A 127 1.01 26.05 2.53
C SER A 127 2.50 25.80 2.45
N LEU A 128 3.14 26.30 1.39
CA LEU A 128 4.59 26.16 1.24
C LEU A 128 5.26 26.92 2.40
N PRO A 129 6.04 26.25 3.26
CA PRO A 129 6.71 26.92 4.37
C PRO A 129 7.68 28.00 3.86
N PRO A 130 8.01 29.04 4.64
CA PRO A 130 9.06 29.98 4.26
C PRO A 130 10.41 29.25 4.07
N PRO A 131 11.29 29.73 3.19
CA PRO A 131 12.61 29.14 3.01
C PRO A 131 13.47 29.38 4.27
N ARG A 132 14.43 28.49 4.56
CA ARG A 132 15.31 28.63 5.74
C ARG A 132 16.21 29.86 5.66
N ALA A 133 16.63 30.19 4.44
CA ALA A 133 17.36 31.41 4.14
C ALA A 133 17.06 31.84 2.71
N ALA A 134 17.10 33.14 2.46
CA ALA A 134 17.03 33.72 1.13
C ALA A 134 18.25 34.62 0.92
N LYS A 135 19.11 34.30 -0.06
CA LYS A 135 20.28 35.13 -0.39
C LYS A 135 20.29 35.39 -1.89
N ARG A 136 20.32 36.68 -2.28
CA ARG A 136 20.43 37.11 -3.69
C ARG A 136 19.41 36.42 -4.63
N LYS A 137 18.13 36.33 -4.20
CA LYS A 137 17.02 35.67 -4.92
C LYS A 137 17.10 34.13 -5.01
N ILE A 138 18.04 33.48 -4.33
CA ILE A 138 18.07 32.02 -4.19
C ILE A 138 17.44 31.66 -2.84
N GLU A 139 16.36 30.87 -2.88
CA GLU A 139 15.75 30.27 -1.70
C GLU A 139 16.48 28.97 -1.34
N HIS A 140 16.97 28.88 -0.11
CA HIS A 140 17.59 27.68 0.42
C HIS A 140 16.58 26.85 1.18
N ARG A 141 16.38 25.62 0.71
CA ARG A 141 15.54 24.59 1.33
C ARG A 141 16.31 23.29 1.37
N TYR A 142 16.17 22.55 2.45
CA TYR A 142 16.63 21.18 2.55
C TYR A 142 15.54 20.21 2.10
N VAL A 143 15.97 19.00 1.78
CA VAL A 143 15.07 17.89 1.49
C VAL A 143 14.11 17.73 2.67
N GLY A 144 12.81 17.67 2.40
CA GLY A 144 11.77 17.57 3.41
C GLY A 144 11.25 18.89 4.00
N ASP A 145 11.84 20.05 3.68
CA ASP A 145 11.36 21.35 4.19
C ASP A 145 9.97 21.73 3.68
N ASN A 146 9.55 21.19 2.53
CA ASN A 146 8.23 21.40 1.94
C ASN A 146 7.24 20.27 2.26
N GLU A 147 7.62 19.32 3.10
CA GLU A 147 6.78 18.18 3.47
C GLU A 147 5.94 18.50 4.71
N SER A 148 4.68 18.07 4.69
CA SER A 148 3.81 18.08 5.85
C SER A 148 4.36 17.19 6.96
N LYS A 149 4.29 17.71 8.18
CA LYS A 149 4.56 16.95 9.42
C LYS A 149 3.27 16.68 10.21
N SER A 150 2.12 17.04 9.64
CA SER A 150 0.82 16.89 10.30
C SER A 150 0.29 15.47 10.18
N LYS A 151 -0.31 14.97 11.27
CA LYS A 151 -1.12 13.74 11.29
C LYS A 151 -2.63 14.03 11.42
N LYS A 152 -3.03 15.30 11.27
CA LYS A 152 -4.45 15.67 11.39
C LYS A 152 -5.25 15.04 10.26
N GLY A 153 -6.43 14.52 10.60
CA GLY A 153 -7.33 13.87 9.65
C GLY A 153 -6.90 12.45 9.25
N THR A 154 -5.92 11.87 9.94
CA THR A 154 -5.47 10.50 9.72
C THR A 154 -5.66 9.62 10.95
N THR A 155 -5.88 8.33 10.71
CA THR A 155 -5.93 7.29 11.76
C THR A 155 -4.84 6.27 11.48
N LEU A 156 -4.00 5.98 12.47
CA LEU A 156 -2.97 4.96 12.33
C LEU A 156 -3.60 3.56 12.40
N LEU A 157 -3.40 2.75 11.36
CA LEU A 157 -3.83 1.36 11.34
C LEU A 157 -2.70 0.44 11.77
N VAL A 158 -1.50 0.58 11.21
CA VAL A 158 -0.31 -0.22 11.57
C VAL A 158 0.93 0.67 11.55
N ASP A 159 1.85 0.44 12.48
CA ASP A 159 3.20 0.97 12.48
C ASP A 159 4.15 -0.18 12.86
N THR A 160 5.07 -0.53 11.97
CA THR A 160 5.98 -1.66 12.17
C THR A 160 7.38 -1.35 11.67
N ILE A 161 8.35 -1.87 12.41
CA ILE A 161 9.76 -1.95 12.01
C ILE A 161 10.09 -3.37 11.61
N CYS A 162 11.19 -3.53 10.86
CA CYS A 162 11.67 -4.81 10.35
C CYS A 162 10.68 -5.57 9.46
N ALA A 163 9.73 -4.84 8.87
CA ALA A 163 8.80 -5.33 7.87
C ALA A 163 8.55 -4.23 6.83
N MET A 164 8.30 -4.64 5.59
CA MET A 164 7.96 -3.75 4.49
C MET A 164 6.65 -4.19 3.85
N ILE A 165 5.90 -3.23 3.31
CA ILE A 165 4.66 -3.50 2.58
C ILE A 165 4.82 -2.93 1.17
N PRO A 166 5.37 -3.68 0.20
CA PRO A 166 5.55 -3.19 -1.17
C PRO A 166 4.23 -2.86 -1.88
N ILE A 167 3.15 -3.55 -1.51
CA ILE A 167 1.83 -3.31 -2.09
C ILE A 167 0.71 -3.76 -1.14
N SER A 168 -0.43 -3.11 -1.23
CA SER A 168 -1.70 -3.54 -0.67
C SER A 168 -2.78 -3.48 -1.74
N PHE A 169 -3.79 -4.34 -1.63
CA PHE A 169 -4.83 -4.47 -2.65
C PHE A 169 -6.17 -4.89 -2.04
N PRO A 170 -7.30 -4.33 -2.52
CA PRO A 170 -8.63 -4.69 -2.09
C PRO A 170 -9.07 -6.00 -2.73
N TYR A 171 -9.71 -6.85 -1.95
CA TYR A 171 -10.42 -8.02 -2.45
C TYR A 171 -11.58 -8.35 -1.50
N ASN A 172 -12.78 -8.60 -2.05
CA ASN A 172 -14.00 -8.91 -1.29
C ASN A 172 -14.27 -7.98 -0.09
N GLY A 173 -14.05 -6.68 -0.27
CA GLY A 173 -14.29 -5.66 0.76
C GLY A 173 -13.25 -5.63 1.89
N GLN A 174 -12.18 -6.43 1.81
CA GLN A 174 -11.04 -6.39 2.72
C GLN A 174 -9.81 -5.83 2.00
N LEU A 175 -8.89 -5.24 2.77
CA LEU A 175 -7.59 -4.79 2.27
C LEU A 175 -6.52 -5.79 2.68
N TYR A 176 -5.91 -6.42 1.69
CA TYR A 176 -4.80 -7.35 1.86
C TYR A 176 -3.48 -6.65 1.63
N HIS A 177 -2.45 -7.12 2.32
CA HIS A 177 -1.10 -6.56 2.31
C HIS A 177 -0.10 -7.64 1.95
N VAL A 178 0.74 -7.37 0.96
CA VAL A 178 1.95 -8.18 0.75
C VAL A 178 2.99 -7.63 1.71
N VAL A 179 3.48 -8.46 2.62
CA VAL A 179 4.43 -8.08 3.67
C VAL A 179 5.75 -8.82 3.44
N SER A 180 6.86 -8.11 3.52
CA SER A 180 8.20 -8.72 3.48
C SER A 180 8.92 -8.54 4.81
N ASP A 181 9.52 -9.62 5.31
CA ASP A 181 10.39 -9.62 6.49
C ASP A 181 11.89 -9.72 6.12
N SER A 182 12.24 -9.34 4.89
CA SER A 182 13.53 -9.54 4.21
C SER A 182 13.80 -10.92 3.60
N LYS A 183 13.09 -11.98 4.01
CA LYS A 183 13.35 -13.36 3.53
C LYS A 183 12.16 -13.99 2.82
N THR A 184 10.98 -13.61 3.24
CA THR A 184 9.73 -14.20 2.82
C THR A 184 8.74 -13.10 2.47
N LEU A 185 7.93 -13.35 1.45
CA LEU A 185 6.74 -12.56 1.16
C LEU A 185 5.54 -13.28 1.76
N TYR A 186 4.79 -12.56 2.58
CA TYR A 186 3.56 -13.03 3.19
C TYR A 186 2.38 -12.28 2.61
N LEU A 187 1.24 -12.96 2.57
CA LEU A 187 -0.04 -12.32 2.45
C LEU A 187 -0.59 -12.08 3.87
N SER A 188 -1.01 -10.85 4.17
CA SER A 188 -1.46 -10.45 5.51
C SER A 188 -2.71 -9.58 5.47
N LEU A 189 -3.41 -9.54 6.60
CA LEU A 189 -4.49 -8.60 6.91
C LEU A 189 -4.09 -7.72 8.10
N ILE A 190 -4.69 -6.54 8.21
CA ILE A 190 -4.61 -5.74 9.43
C ILE A 190 -5.80 -6.10 10.34
N LYS A 191 -5.51 -6.56 11.56
CA LYS A 191 -6.50 -6.76 12.62
C LYS A 191 -5.96 -6.22 13.92
N GLU A 192 -6.77 -5.45 14.66
CA GLU A 192 -6.39 -4.87 15.96
C GLU A 192 -5.01 -4.19 15.91
N ASN A 193 -4.80 -3.37 14.88
CA ASN A 193 -3.56 -2.64 14.63
C ASN A 193 -2.30 -3.49 14.41
N LYS A 194 -2.46 -4.75 14.01
CA LYS A 194 -1.35 -5.69 13.74
C LYS A 194 -1.50 -6.34 12.38
N LEU A 195 -0.37 -6.64 11.74
CA LEU A 195 -0.32 -7.50 10.57
C LEU A 195 -0.47 -8.95 11.01
N ILE A 196 -1.50 -9.61 10.50
CA ILE A 196 -1.78 -11.03 10.70
C ILE A 196 -1.53 -11.73 9.38
N THR A 197 -0.47 -12.55 9.33
CA THR A 197 -0.17 -13.41 8.20
C THR A 197 -1.29 -14.42 7.98
N ILE A 198 -1.78 -14.51 6.75
CA ILE A 198 -2.79 -15.48 6.34
C ILE A 198 -2.22 -16.54 5.39
N ASP A 199 -1.19 -16.22 4.62
CA ASP A 199 -0.52 -17.18 3.74
C ASP A 199 0.92 -16.73 3.42
N THR A 200 1.72 -17.64 2.85
CA THR A 200 3.06 -17.36 2.33
C THR A 200 3.00 -17.25 0.80
N ILE A 201 3.44 -16.11 0.27
CA ILE A 201 3.50 -15.87 -1.18
C ILE A 201 4.76 -16.50 -1.78
N TYR A 202 5.91 -16.27 -1.14
CA TYR A 202 7.20 -16.74 -1.65
C TYR A 202 8.23 -16.80 -0.53
N ASN A 203 9.04 -17.86 -0.50
CA ASN A 203 10.19 -17.99 0.39
C ASN A 203 11.48 -18.09 -0.44
N GLY A 204 12.54 -17.41 -0.01
CA GLY A 204 13.80 -17.34 -0.75
C GLY A 204 14.14 -15.94 -1.26
N LEU A 205 13.73 -14.90 -0.51
CA LEU A 205 14.20 -13.54 -0.74
C LEU A 205 15.64 -13.33 -0.22
N ASP A 206 16.32 -14.34 0.32
CA ASP A 206 17.69 -14.20 0.85
C ASP A 206 18.70 -13.62 -0.17
N ASN A 207 18.38 -13.73 -1.48
CA ASN A 207 19.17 -13.15 -2.57
C ASN A 207 18.81 -11.67 -2.89
N PHE A 208 17.73 -11.12 -2.33
CA PHE A 208 17.31 -9.71 -2.50
C PHE A 208 18.17 -8.70 -1.74
N TYR A 209 19.13 -9.13 -0.92
CA TYR A 209 19.92 -8.20 -0.10
C TYR A 209 21.42 -8.28 -0.34
N LYS A 210 21.88 -9.12 -1.28
CA LYS A 210 23.30 -9.42 -1.47
C LYS A 210 23.87 -8.82 -2.75
N ARG A 211 24.57 -7.69 -2.66
CA ARG A 211 25.57 -7.27 -3.67
C ARG A 211 26.97 -7.28 -3.02
N GLY A 212 27.62 -8.45 -2.99
CA GLY A 212 28.90 -8.64 -2.29
C GLY A 212 28.76 -8.55 -0.76
N ASP A 213 29.79 -8.05 -0.06
CA ASP A 213 29.83 -7.91 1.42
C ASP A 213 29.04 -6.71 1.98
N LYS A 214 28.18 -6.08 1.16
CA LYS A 214 27.41 -4.89 1.56
C LYS A 214 25.92 -5.10 1.28
N ILE A 215 25.10 -4.86 2.31
CA ILE A 215 23.63 -4.80 2.21
C ILE A 215 23.28 -3.50 1.49
N ILE A 216 22.68 -3.59 0.31
CA ILE A 216 22.15 -2.44 -0.43
C ILE A 216 20.62 -2.50 -0.38
N TYR A 217 20.01 -1.47 0.19
CA TYR A 217 18.57 -1.26 0.20
C TYR A 217 18.13 -0.54 -1.09
N SER A 218 18.19 -1.18 -2.25
CA SER A 218 17.63 -0.59 -3.48
C SER A 218 16.22 -1.11 -3.71
N TYR A 219 15.27 -0.64 -2.90
CA TYR A 219 13.86 -0.87 -3.13
C TYR A 219 13.29 0.29 -3.94
N SER A 220 13.28 0.17 -5.26
CA SER A 220 12.29 0.86 -6.09
C SER A 220 10.97 0.07 -6.12
N THR A 221 10.60 -0.61 -5.04
CA THR A 221 9.43 -1.51 -4.97
C THR A 221 8.13 -0.74 -4.68
N SER A 222 7.86 0.32 -5.43
CA SER A 222 6.55 0.94 -5.39
C SER A 222 5.62 0.11 -6.27
N GLY A 223 4.72 -0.65 -5.65
CA GLY A 223 3.65 -1.31 -6.35
C GLY A 223 2.72 -0.31 -7.05
N PHE A 224 2.05 -0.74 -8.12
CA PHE A 224 1.08 0.10 -8.81
C PHE A 224 -0.10 -0.72 -9.34
N LYS A 225 -1.21 -0.02 -9.57
CA LYS A 225 -2.40 -0.58 -10.18
C LYS A 225 -2.42 -0.33 -11.69
N THR A 226 -2.76 -1.35 -12.47
CA THR A 226 -2.93 -1.25 -13.92
C THR A 226 -4.37 -0.89 -14.28
N LYS A 227 -4.60 -0.47 -15.53
CA LYS A 227 -5.96 -0.23 -16.06
C LYS A 227 -6.86 -1.48 -16.06
N ASN A 228 -6.25 -2.66 -16.05
CA ASN A 228 -6.96 -3.94 -16.05
C ASN A 228 -7.21 -4.48 -14.63
N ASP A 229 -7.03 -3.64 -13.59
CA ASP A 229 -7.27 -3.99 -12.19
C ASP A 229 -6.25 -5.00 -11.61
N HIS A 230 -5.08 -5.11 -12.24
CA HIS A 230 -3.96 -5.85 -11.68
C HIS A 230 -3.12 -4.95 -10.76
N TYR A 231 -2.60 -5.55 -9.71
CA TYR A 231 -1.67 -4.93 -8.77
C TYR A 231 -0.28 -5.54 -8.99
N ILE A 232 0.66 -4.71 -9.43
CA ILE A 232 1.99 -5.13 -9.89
C ILE A 232 3.07 -4.62 -8.94
N VAL A 233 4.01 -5.48 -8.57
CA VAL A 233 5.26 -5.11 -7.90
C VAL A 233 6.41 -5.68 -8.68
N LEU A 234 7.28 -4.83 -9.22
CA LEU A 234 8.51 -5.28 -9.87
C LEU A 234 9.61 -5.48 -8.83
N PHE A 235 10.37 -6.55 -9.02
CA PHE A 235 11.46 -6.98 -8.17
C PHE A 235 12.71 -7.08 -9.03
N GLU A 236 13.72 -6.28 -8.69
CA GLU A 236 15.04 -6.40 -9.30
C GLU A 236 16.09 -6.36 -8.19
N ASN A 237 16.86 -7.43 -8.07
CA ASN A 237 18.02 -7.50 -7.21
C ASN A 237 19.08 -8.46 -7.76
N SER A 238 20.22 -8.55 -7.07
CA SER A 238 21.37 -9.38 -7.39
C SER A 238 21.01 -10.86 -7.47
N GLY A 239 20.64 -11.30 -8.68
CA GLY A 239 20.27 -12.68 -8.98
C GLY A 239 18.78 -12.98 -8.97
N LEU A 240 17.91 -11.97 -8.79
CA LEU A 240 16.48 -12.15 -9.03
C LEU A 240 15.87 -10.95 -9.75
N VAL A 241 15.31 -11.23 -10.93
CA VAL A 241 14.44 -10.30 -11.65
C VAL A 241 13.07 -10.94 -11.79
N GLY A 242 12.02 -10.18 -11.55
CA GLY A 242 10.67 -10.70 -11.56
C GLY A 242 9.61 -9.69 -11.18
N TYR A 243 8.38 -10.14 -11.04
CA TYR A 243 7.29 -9.32 -10.53
C TYR A 243 6.23 -10.15 -9.85
N LEU A 244 5.53 -9.51 -8.92
CA LEU A 244 4.26 -9.96 -8.40
C LEU A 244 3.15 -9.46 -9.31
N ASP A 245 2.24 -10.33 -9.72
CA ASP A 245 0.99 -10.00 -10.39
C ASP A 245 -0.19 -10.49 -9.55
N ILE A 246 -1.00 -9.55 -9.09
CA ILE A 246 -2.15 -9.83 -8.24
C ILE A 246 -3.43 -9.39 -8.95
N TYR A 247 -4.37 -10.32 -9.09
CA TYR A 247 -5.70 -10.06 -9.64
C TYR A 247 -6.75 -10.85 -8.87
N GLY A 248 -7.58 -10.12 -8.11
CA GLY A 248 -8.55 -10.72 -7.19
C GLY A 248 -7.85 -11.60 -6.15
N ASN A 249 -8.20 -12.89 -6.10
CA ASN A 249 -7.57 -13.88 -5.22
C ASN A 249 -6.39 -14.63 -5.86
N LYS A 250 -5.97 -14.28 -7.08
CA LYS A 250 -4.84 -14.91 -7.77
C LYS A 250 -3.59 -14.08 -7.55
N ILE A 251 -2.53 -14.70 -7.04
CA ILE A 251 -1.23 -14.07 -6.81
C ILE A 251 -0.20 -14.90 -7.56
N LYS A 252 0.49 -14.27 -8.51
CA LYS A 252 1.57 -14.91 -9.27
C LYS A 252 2.89 -14.24 -8.95
N MET A 253 3.86 -15.02 -8.52
CA MET A 253 5.26 -14.61 -8.45
C MET A 253 5.96 -15.07 -9.72
N ILE A 254 6.21 -14.14 -10.65
CA ILE A 254 6.93 -14.42 -11.90
C ILE A 254 8.41 -14.12 -11.67
N ARG A 255 9.30 -15.07 -12.00
CA ARG A 255 10.76 -14.93 -11.90
C ARG A 255 11.42 -15.24 -13.24
N TYR A 256 12.45 -14.47 -13.56
CA TYR A 256 13.32 -14.71 -14.71
C TYR A 256 14.64 -15.32 -14.25
N GLN A 257 15.14 -16.33 -14.96
CA GLN A 257 16.40 -17.02 -14.69
C GLN A 257 17.19 -17.27 -15.97
#